data_AF-A0A7W8B2X1-F1
#
_entry.id   AF-A0A7W8B2X1-F1
#
_cell.length_a   1.000
_cell.length_b   1.000
_cell.length_c   1.000
_cell.angle_alpha   90.00
_cell.angle_beta   90.00
_cell.angle_gamma   90.00
#
_symmetry.space_group_name_H-M   'P 1'
#
loop_
_entity.id
_entity.type
_entity.pdbx_description
1 polymer ?
#
loop_
_entity_poly.entity_id
_entity_poly.type
_entity_poly.pdbx_seq_one_letter_code
_entity_poly.pdbx_strand_id
1 'polypeptide(L)'
;MLLPYPVIDQLTPQQVRLWHDYFAGKRHERARNVEEGIWRRTQDPANTDQSGWSTDDNGRRRIVHYRHRYALDHTQPVPRLVLTQLYLYHSLTGPADEMDTWRKDIDTWLHTGGWSPATTGHRRGDLRVNVDDVSVHAQDERAGRATPPGHRTVDVTVRSHGCRLSRPARNLPWDVLAGGIRIKDQRGAPRYAEDLRELRDHLPFQVELGCGPSIEAGIPPLHYLHEVYRVTARRDNTLTQAHPFTLAPHTDPLIRELLTEPETKTEDLVRMFRSCFQANPTPAHHALRALHQAGAMTGPVITHNFDLLAARAGLAECFVRRYDQRIPHVPLQPETRALLVIGLHADRRAVQARARTAGKKIFYLDTEGLTENGAFREYPIEGARDGDVIVRAPATTGLRRLCHLLNITPDPRHRGARR
;
A
#
# COMPACT_ATOMS: atom_id res chain seq x y z
N MET A 1 -17.25 -19.41 3.61
CA MET A 1 -17.29 -18.03 4.14
C MET A 1 -18.56 -17.33 3.69
N LEU A 2 -19.22 -16.65 4.63
CA LEU A 2 -20.37 -15.79 4.35
C LEU A 2 -19.92 -14.33 4.32
N LEU A 3 -20.55 -13.52 3.48
CA LEU A 3 -20.43 -12.07 3.49
C LEU A 3 -21.80 -11.44 3.86
N PRO A 4 -21.81 -10.33 4.61
CA PRO A 4 -20.66 -9.56 5.09
C PRO A 4 -19.82 -10.28 6.16
N TYR A 5 -18.49 -10.21 6.04
CA TYR A 5 -17.56 -10.79 7.03
C TYR A 5 -17.25 -9.75 8.12
N PRO A 6 -17.37 -10.08 9.41
CA PRO A 6 -17.12 -9.14 10.50
C PRO A 6 -15.63 -8.77 10.59
N VAL A 7 -15.34 -7.47 10.55
CA VAL A 7 -13.98 -6.93 10.75
C VAL A 7 -13.85 -6.37 12.16
N ILE A 8 -14.90 -5.70 12.65
CA ILE A 8 -15.05 -5.28 14.05
C ILE A 8 -16.50 -5.53 14.44
N ASP A 9 -16.71 -6.40 15.44
CA ASP A 9 -18.05 -6.87 15.83
C ASP A 9 -18.90 -5.84 16.57
N GLN A 10 -18.30 -4.83 17.18
CA GLN A 10 -19.02 -3.79 17.92
C GLN A 10 -18.33 -2.45 17.76
N LEU A 11 -19.01 -1.51 17.13
CA LEU A 11 -18.52 -0.14 16.99
C LEU A 11 -19.08 0.76 18.09
N THR A 12 -18.19 1.58 18.65
CA THR A 12 -18.59 2.70 19.49
C THR A 12 -19.27 3.80 18.66
N PRO A 13 -20.10 4.67 19.28
CA PRO A 13 -20.68 5.83 18.58
C PRO A 13 -19.62 6.73 17.94
N GLN A 14 -18.42 6.83 18.53
CA GLN A 14 -17.31 7.59 17.98
C GLN A 14 -16.78 6.96 16.69
N GLN A 15 -16.64 5.63 16.63
CA GLN A 15 -16.19 4.93 15.43
C GLN A 15 -17.22 4.99 14.29
N VAL A 16 -18.52 4.96 14.62
CA VAL A 16 -19.59 5.16 13.62
C VAL A 16 -19.50 6.57 13.02
N ARG A 17 -19.30 7.61 13.83
CA ARG A 17 -19.08 8.98 13.32
C ARG A 17 -17.84 9.07 12.44
N LEU A 18 -16.72 8.51 12.91
CA LEU A 18 -15.47 8.45 12.18
C LEU A 18 -15.63 7.77 10.80
N TRP A 19 -16.41 6.69 10.73
CA TRP A 19 -16.74 6.06 9.45
C TRP A 19 -17.41 7.06 8.50
N HIS A 20 -18.47 7.73 8.95
CA HIS A 20 -19.21 8.69 8.11
C HIS A 20 -18.38 9.91 7.71
N ASP A 21 -17.51 10.38 8.59
CA ASP A 21 -16.70 11.57 8.35
C ASP A 21 -15.57 11.35 7.35
N TYR A 22 -14.94 10.17 7.39
CA TYR A 22 -13.67 9.92 6.70
C TYR A 22 -13.69 8.73 5.72
N PHE A 23 -14.42 7.66 6.01
CA PHE A 23 -14.39 6.44 5.19
C PHE A 23 -15.54 6.37 4.19
N ALA A 24 -16.72 6.83 4.59
CA ALA A 24 -17.92 6.83 3.78
C ALA A 24 -17.96 8.00 2.78
N GLY A 25 -18.72 7.79 1.70
CA GLY A 25 -19.07 8.86 0.76
C GLY A 25 -18.00 9.16 -0.29
N LYS A 26 -18.11 10.35 -0.88
CA LYS A 26 -17.30 10.82 -2.04
C LYS A 26 -16.49 12.10 -1.72
N ARG A 27 -16.30 12.41 -0.44
CA ARG A 27 -15.57 13.61 0.01
C ARG A 27 -14.10 13.59 -0.40
N HIS A 28 -13.54 12.40 -0.51
CA HIS A 28 -12.19 12.19 -0.99
C HIS A 28 -12.19 11.88 -2.49
N GLU A 29 -11.11 12.24 -3.17
CA GLU A 29 -10.86 11.94 -4.58
C GLU A 29 -11.00 10.44 -4.95
N ARG A 30 -10.93 9.55 -3.95
CA ARG A 30 -11.16 8.11 -4.08
C ARG A 30 -11.98 7.59 -2.90
N ALA A 31 -12.74 6.53 -3.16
CA ALA A 31 -13.49 5.83 -2.13
C ALA A 31 -12.55 5.28 -1.04
N ARG A 32 -12.68 5.78 0.19
CA ARG A 32 -11.83 5.40 1.33
C ARG A 32 -12.29 4.14 2.05
N ASN A 33 -13.49 3.65 1.73
CA ASN A 33 -13.97 2.34 2.12
C ASN A 33 -13.53 1.21 1.19
N VAL A 34 -12.57 1.46 0.29
CA VAL A 34 -12.00 0.44 -0.59
C VAL A 34 -10.50 0.38 -0.36
N GLU A 35 -10.03 -0.79 0.03
CA GLU A 35 -8.61 -1.13 0.02
C GLU A 35 -8.29 -1.86 -1.29
N GLU A 36 -7.27 -1.40 -2.01
CA GLU A 36 -6.85 -1.98 -3.29
C GLU A 36 -5.33 -2.02 -3.37
N GLY A 37 -4.81 -3.15 -3.84
CA GLY A 37 -3.38 -3.32 -4.05
C GLY A 37 -3.06 -4.21 -5.24
N ILE A 38 -1.95 -3.89 -5.89
CA ILE A 38 -1.43 -4.62 -7.03
C ILE A 38 0.03 -4.95 -6.77
N TRP A 39 0.35 -6.24 -6.87
CA TRP A 39 1.70 -6.76 -6.81
C TRP A 39 1.98 -7.48 -8.13
N ARG A 40 3.11 -7.16 -8.74
CA ARG A 40 3.58 -7.86 -9.93
C ARG A 40 5.06 -8.17 -9.80
N ARG A 41 5.45 -9.36 -10.23
CA ARG A 41 6.82 -9.84 -10.28
C ARG A 41 7.05 -10.53 -11.63
N THR A 42 8.21 -10.30 -12.21
CA THR A 42 8.65 -10.89 -13.47
C THR A 42 10.11 -11.28 -13.31
N GLN A 43 10.54 -12.35 -13.99
CA GLN A 43 11.96 -12.59 -14.21
C GLN A 43 12.47 -11.68 -15.31
N ASP A 44 13.44 -10.84 -14.99
CA ASP A 44 14.07 -9.88 -15.89
C ASP A 44 15.55 -9.72 -15.51
N PRO A 45 16.47 -9.50 -16.47
CA PRO A 45 17.87 -9.23 -16.15
C PRO A 45 18.06 -8.13 -15.08
N ALA A 46 17.22 -7.09 -15.10
CA ALA A 46 17.30 -5.96 -14.18
C ALA A 46 16.93 -6.29 -12.72
N ASN A 47 16.39 -7.49 -12.44
CA ASN A 47 16.00 -7.92 -11.10
C ASN A 47 16.51 -9.32 -10.75
N THR A 48 17.60 -9.75 -11.38
CA THR A 48 18.20 -11.09 -11.23
C THR A 48 18.34 -11.53 -9.77
N ASP A 49 18.84 -10.67 -8.88
CA ASP A 49 19.03 -10.98 -7.46
C ASP A 49 17.76 -11.39 -6.73
N GLN A 50 16.59 -10.88 -7.14
CA GLN A 50 15.31 -11.19 -6.51
C GLN A 50 14.50 -12.23 -7.27
N SER A 51 14.57 -12.19 -8.60
CA SER A 51 13.73 -13.05 -9.45
C SER A 51 14.36 -14.40 -9.76
N GLY A 52 15.67 -14.55 -9.50
CA GLY A 52 16.43 -15.72 -9.93
C GLY A 52 16.52 -15.82 -11.45
N TRP A 53 16.41 -14.71 -12.17
CA TRP A 53 16.48 -14.69 -13.64
C TRP A 53 17.78 -15.34 -14.12
N SER A 54 17.68 -16.20 -15.14
CA SER A 54 18.81 -16.73 -15.88
C SER A 54 18.47 -16.82 -17.37
N THR A 55 19.47 -17.05 -18.21
CA THR A 55 19.25 -17.20 -19.66
C THR A 55 18.42 -18.44 -20.00
N ASP A 56 18.52 -19.48 -19.17
CA ASP A 56 17.87 -20.78 -19.39
C ASP A 56 16.51 -20.91 -18.68
N ASP A 57 16.33 -20.24 -17.54
CA ASP A 57 15.08 -20.19 -16.76
C ASP A 57 14.64 -18.73 -16.59
N ASN A 58 13.87 -18.25 -17.57
CA ASN A 58 13.26 -16.93 -17.56
C ASN A 58 11.84 -16.93 -18.09
N GLY A 59 11.15 -15.81 -17.88
CA GLY A 59 9.81 -15.58 -18.40
C GLY A 59 8.68 -15.89 -17.41
N ARG A 60 9.01 -16.29 -16.18
CA ARG A 60 8.01 -16.37 -15.11
C ARG A 60 7.43 -14.99 -14.82
N ARG A 61 6.13 -14.98 -14.56
CA ARG A 61 5.40 -13.79 -14.12
C ARG A 61 4.40 -14.17 -13.05
N ARG A 62 4.28 -13.32 -12.05
CA ARG A 62 3.21 -13.37 -11.06
C ARG A 62 2.53 -12.02 -10.94
N ILE A 63 1.20 -12.01 -10.92
CA ILE A 63 0.38 -10.84 -10.63
C ILE A 63 -0.59 -11.19 -9.51
N VAL A 64 -0.72 -10.31 -8.52
CA VAL A 64 -1.79 -10.33 -7.52
C VAL A 64 -2.47 -8.98 -7.55
N HIS A 65 -3.77 -8.95 -7.78
CA HIS A 65 -4.61 -7.76 -7.65
C HIS A 65 -5.74 -8.05 -6.68
N TYR A 66 -5.81 -7.30 -5.60
CA TYR A 66 -6.92 -7.40 -4.66
C TYR A 66 -7.69 -6.10 -4.58
N ARG A 67 -8.98 -6.23 -4.26
CA ARG A 67 -9.86 -5.11 -4.00
C ARG A 67 -10.90 -5.53 -2.95
N HIS A 68 -10.87 -4.86 -1.80
CA HIS A 68 -11.72 -5.16 -0.66
C HIS A 68 -12.58 -3.94 -0.36
N ARG A 69 -13.90 -4.13 -0.26
CA ARG A 69 -14.84 -3.05 0.09
C ARG A 69 -15.43 -3.28 1.45
N TYR A 70 -15.40 -2.22 2.26
CA TYR A 70 -15.91 -2.21 3.61
C TYR A 70 -17.20 -1.39 3.71
N ALA A 71 -18.03 -1.71 4.69
CA ALA A 71 -19.24 -0.95 5.03
C ALA A 71 -19.56 -1.09 6.53
N LEU A 72 -20.53 -0.31 6.99
CA LEU A 72 -21.20 -0.59 8.26
C LEU A 72 -22.37 -1.56 8.03
N ASP A 73 -22.50 -2.52 8.91
CA ASP A 73 -23.66 -3.41 9.00
C ASP A 73 -24.48 -3.04 10.23
N HIS A 74 -25.78 -2.79 10.00
CA HIS A 74 -26.75 -2.36 11.01
C HIS A 74 -27.81 -3.43 11.31
N THR A 75 -27.59 -4.68 10.87
CA THR A 75 -28.51 -5.79 11.16
C THR A 75 -28.56 -6.18 12.64
N GLN A 76 -27.59 -5.73 13.43
CA GLN A 76 -27.51 -5.91 14.89
C GLN A 76 -27.72 -4.56 15.62
N PRO A 77 -28.14 -4.56 16.90
CA PRO A 77 -28.36 -3.32 17.66
C PRO A 77 -27.13 -2.41 17.73
N VAL A 78 -25.94 -3.01 17.80
CA VAL A 78 -24.66 -2.29 17.73
C VAL A 78 -24.09 -2.45 16.31
N PRO A 79 -23.83 -1.36 15.57
CA PRO A 79 -23.28 -1.45 14.23
C PRO A 79 -21.90 -2.12 14.21
N ARG A 80 -21.63 -2.84 13.12
CA ARG A 80 -20.37 -3.57 12.89
C ARG A 80 -19.62 -2.99 11.70
N LEU A 81 -18.30 -3.00 11.74
CA LEU A 81 -17.50 -2.81 10.53
C LEU A 81 -17.36 -4.15 9.83
N VAL A 82 -17.70 -4.20 8.55
CA VAL A 82 -17.70 -5.46 7.79
C VAL A 82 -17.00 -5.33 6.44
N LEU A 83 -16.42 -6.43 5.99
CA LEU A 83 -16.03 -6.64 4.60
C LEU A 83 -17.27 -7.08 3.82
N THR A 84 -17.69 -6.29 2.84
CA THR A 84 -18.89 -6.53 2.02
C THR A 84 -18.56 -7.09 0.64
N GLN A 85 -17.37 -6.78 0.11
CA GLN A 85 -16.92 -7.34 -1.16
C GLN A 85 -15.46 -7.74 -1.06
N LEU A 86 -15.20 -9.00 -1.43
CA LEU A 86 -13.87 -9.54 -1.59
C LEU A 86 -13.61 -9.74 -3.08
N TYR A 87 -12.46 -9.30 -3.55
CA TYR A 87 -11.92 -9.63 -4.86
C TYR A 87 -10.42 -9.87 -4.72
N LEU A 88 -9.95 -10.99 -5.25
CA LEU A 88 -8.55 -11.32 -5.42
C LEU A 88 -8.38 -12.01 -6.77
N TYR A 89 -7.50 -11.45 -7.58
CA TYR A 89 -7.05 -12.02 -8.83
C TYR A 89 -5.58 -12.38 -8.70
N HIS A 90 -5.25 -13.58 -9.12
CA HIS A 90 -3.90 -14.12 -9.16
C HIS A 90 -3.64 -14.66 -10.56
N SER A 91 -2.51 -14.29 -11.14
CA SER A 91 -2.07 -14.77 -12.45
C SER A 91 -0.65 -15.26 -12.31
N LEU A 92 -0.39 -16.49 -12.76
CA LEU A 92 0.94 -17.07 -12.74
C LEU A 92 1.28 -17.61 -14.13
N THR A 93 2.42 -17.19 -14.64
CA THR A 93 3.01 -17.70 -15.88
C THR A 93 4.29 -18.43 -15.52
N GLY A 94 4.44 -19.66 -16.02
CA GLY A 94 5.61 -20.51 -15.78
C GLY A 94 5.63 -21.73 -16.71
N PRO A 95 6.64 -22.61 -16.56
CA PRO A 95 6.75 -23.85 -17.33
C PRO A 95 5.47 -24.70 -17.29
N ALA A 96 5.11 -25.31 -18.41
CA ALA A 96 3.84 -26.01 -18.58
C ALA A 96 3.67 -27.19 -17.60
N ASP A 97 4.72 -27.96 -17.33
CA ASP A 97 4.71 -29.08 -16.38
C ASP A 97 4.46 -28.63 -14.93
N GLU A 98 5.03 -27.50 -14.53
CA GLU A 98 4.73 -26.86 -13.24
C GLU A 98 3.28 -26.37 -13.19
N MET A 99 2.76 -25.80 -14.28
CA MET A 99 1.36 -25.34 -14.34
C MET A 99 0.38 -26.51 -14.29
N ASP A 100 0.68 -27.66 -14.90
CA ASP A 100 -0.14 -28.87 -14.78
C ASP A 100 -0.22 -29.36 -13.33
N THR A 101 0.93 -29.38 -12.66
CA THR A 101 1.02 -29.76 -11.25
C THR A 101 0.19 -28.79 -10.40
N TRP A 102 0.34 -27.49 -10.63
CA TRP A 102 -0.43 -26.47 -9.91
C TRP A 102 -1.93 -26.55 -10.17
N ARG A 103 -2.36 -26.89 -11.39
CA ARG A 103 -3.77 -27.06 -11.73
C ARG A 103 -4.39 -28.22 -10.94
N LYS A 104 -3.69 -29.35 -10.85
CA LYS A 104 -4.10 -30.52 -10.04
C LYS A 104 -4.16 -30.16 -8.54
N ASP A 105 -3.18 -29.39 -8.07
CA ASP A 105 -3.17 -28.90 -6.70
C ASP A 105 -4.36 -27.98 -6.42
N ILE A 106 -4.69 -27.05 -7.34
CA ILE A 106 -5.86 -26.17 -7.22
C ILE A 106 -7.15 -26.99 -7.11
N ASP A 107 -7.31 -28.02 -7.95
CA ASP A 107 -8.49 -28.88 -7.89
C ASP A 107 -8.57 -29.65 -6.56
N THR A 108 -7.41 -30.10 -6.05
CA THR A 108 -7.31 -30.71 -4.72
C THR A 108 -7.69 -29.73 -3.62
N TRP A 109 -7.19 -28.48 -3.65
CA TRP A 109 -7.51 -27.46 -2.66
C TRP A 109 -8.97 -27.01 -2.73
N LEU A 110 -9.58 -26.97 -3.91
CA LEU A 110 -11.01 -26.74 -4.08
C LEU A 110 -11.82 -27.85 -3.38
N HIS A 111 -11.42 -29.10 -3.58
CA HIS A 111 -12.07 -30.23 -2.90
C HIS A 111 -11.88 -30.17 -1.37
N THR A 112 -10.63 -30.05 -0.91
CA THR A 112 -10.29 -29.94 0.52
C THR A 112 -11.01 -28.77 1.20
N GLY A 113 -11.08 -27.63 0.52
CA GLY A 113 -11.74 -26.43 1.01
C GLY A 113 -13.26 -26.47 0.97
N GLY A 114 -13.88 -27.57 0.53
CA GLY A 114 -15.34 -27.72 0.47
C GLY A 114 -16.02 -26.84 -0.58
N TRP A 115 -15.33 -26.55 -1.70
CA TRP A 115 -15.93 -25.82 -2.81
C TRP A 115 -16.80 -26.75 -3.66
N SER A 116 -17.98 -26.28 -4.05
CA SER A 116 -18.87 -27.02 -4.94
C SER A 116 -18.79 -26.48 -6.36
N PRO A 117 -18.89 -27.34 -7.40
CA PRO A 117 -19.05 -26.89 -8.77
C PRO A 117 -20.24 -25.95 -8.94
N ALA A 118 -20.11 -24.98 -9.84
CA ALA A 118 -21.17 -24.05 -10.24
C ALA A 118 -21.19 -23.91 -11.76
N THR A 119 -22.23 -23.27 -12.32
CA THR A 119 -22.35 -23.01 -13.77
C THR A 119 -21.10 -22.31 -14.33
N THR A 120 -20.46 -21.49 -13.51
CA THR A 120 -19.16 -20.88 -13.82
C THR A 120 -18.25 -21.08 -12.61
N GLY A 121 -17.20 -21.88 -12.78
CA GLY A 121 -16.21 -22.17 -11.75
C GLY A 121 -16.78 -22.93 -10.55
N HIS A 122 -16.38 -22.52 -9.36
CA HIS A 122 -16.74 -23.14 -8.08
C HIS A 122 -17.31 -22.10 -7.11
N ARG A 123 -18.06 -22.56 -6.11
CA ARG A 123 -18.65 -21.71 -5.06
C ARG A 123 -18.46 -22.29 -3.67
N ARG A 124 -18.33 -21.41 -2.67
CA ARG A 124 -18.37 -21.74 -1.25
C ARG A 124 -18.98 -20.57 -0.47
N GLY A 125 -20.18 -20.78 0.08
CA GLY A 125 -20.97 -19.68 0.67
C GLY A 125 -21.14 -18.55 -0.35
N ASP A 126 -20.74 -17.35 0.03
CA ASP A 126 -20.82 -16.17 -0.85
C ASP A 126 -19.60 -15.99 -1.74
N LEU A 127 -18.60 -16.87 -1.69
CA LEU A 127 -17.43 -16.80 -2.56
C LEU A 127 -17.62 -17.61 -3.85
N ARG A 128 -17.00 -17.11 -4.92
CA ARG A 128 -16.88 -17.78 -6.22
C ARG A 128 -15.43 -17.78 -6.66
N VAL A 129 -15.01 -18.88 -7.26
CA VAL A 129 -13.66 -19.07 -7.81
C VAL A 129 -13.77 -19.48 -9.27
N ASN A 130 -13.05 -18.77 -10.12
CA ASN A 130 -12.80 -19.17 -11.51
C ASN A 130 -11.32 -19.47 -11.68
N VAL A 131 -11.02 -20.51 -12.46
CA VAL A 131 -9.66 -20.88 -12.84
C VAL A 131 -9.61 -20.97 -14.35
N ASP A 132 -8.76 -20.16 -14.96
CA ASP A 132 -8.54 -20.14 -16.41
C ASP A 132 -7.10 -20.59 -16.68
N ASP A 133 -6.91 -21.54 -17.62
CA ASP A 133 -5.59 -22.05 -18.03
C ASP A 133 -5.45 -21.80 -19.54
N VAL A 134 -4.45 -21.01 -19.92
CA VAL A 134 -4.26 -20.55 -21.29
C VAL A 134 -2.79 -20.66 -21.70
N SER A 135 -2.56 -21.10 -22.93
CA SER A 135 -1.24 -21.10 -23.55
C SER A 135 -0.77 -19.70 -23.92
N VAL A 136 -1.69 -18.83 -24.35
CA VAL A 136 -1.44 -17.42 -24.65
C VAL A 136 -2.48 -16.58 -23.92
N HIS A 137 -2.01 -15.70 -23.04
CA HIS A 137 -2.89 -14.85 -22.26
C HIS A 137 -3.30 -13.59 -23.06
N ALA A 138 -4.59 -13.32 -23.19
CA ALA A 138 -5.12 -12.24 -24.05
C ALA A 138 -4.55 -10.84 -23.73
N GLN A 139 -4.22 -10.56 -22.46
CA GLN A 139 -3.61 -9.26 -22.07
C GLN A 139 -2.13 -9.16 -22.44
N ASP A 140 -1.45 -10.28 -22.65
CA ASP A 140 -0.07 -10.29 -23.15
C ASP A 140 -0.06 -10.12 -24.66
N GLU A 141 -0.92 -10.86 -25.37
CA GLU A 141 -1.12 -10.69 -26.81
C GLU A 141 -1.46 -9.23 -27.16
N ARG A 142 -2.44 -8.65 -26.46
CA ARG A 142 -2.81 -7.23 -26.63
C ARG A 142 -1.64 -6.27 -26.38
N ALA A 143 -0.72 -6.63 -25.51
CA ALA A 143 0.43 -5.80 -25.16
C ALA A 143 1.69 -6.14 -25.97
N GLY A 144 1.60 -7.08 -26.93
CA GLY A 144 2.75 -7.56 -27.69
C GLY A 144 3.80 -8.28 -26.82
N ARG A 145 3.43 -8.79 -25.64
CA ARG A 145 4.32 -9.57 -24.78
C ARG A 145 4.24 -11.03 -25.18
N ALA A 146 5.36 -11.62 -25.59
CA ALA A 146 5.42 -13.04 -25.90
C ALA A 146 5.30 -13.88 -24.62
N THR A 147 4.48 -14.93 -24.66
CA THR A 147 4.58 -16.03 -23.70
C THR A 147 5.79 -16.89 -24.10
N PRO A 148 6.73 -17.18 -23.18
CA PRO A 148 7.91 -17.98 -23.53
C PRO A 148 7.51 -19.39 -24.04
N PRO A 149 8.31 -20.01 -24.91
CA PRO A 149 8.07 -21.39 -25.34
C PRO A 149 7.95 -22.34 -24.14
N GLY A 150 7.00 -23.28 -24.23
CA GLY A 150 6.74 -24.23 -23.15
C GLY A 150 6.13 -23.63 -21.88
N HIS A 151 5.81 -22.33 -21.86
CA HIS A 151 5.11 -21.70 -20.74
C HIS A 151 3.60 -21.62 -20.97
N ARG A 152 2.86 -21.57 -19.86
CA ARG A 152 1.41 -21.31 -19.83
C ARG A 152 1.08 -20.35 -18.71
N THR A 153 -0.11 -19.77 -18.76
CA THR A 153 -0.65 -18.92 -17.69
C THR A 153 -1.86 -19.55 -17.07
N VAL A 154 -1.85 -19.68 -15.75
CA VAL A 154 -3.01 -20.06 -14.96
C VAL A 154 -3.45 -18.86 -14.12
N ASP A 155 -4.71 -18.47 -14.30
CA ASP A 155 -5.36 -17.38 -13.60
C ASP A 155 -6.37 -17.94 -12.60
N VAL A 156 -6.34 -17.42 -11.37
CA VAL A 156 -7.30 -17.73 -10.32
C VAL A 156 -7.97 -16.44 -9.87
N THR A 157 -9.29 -16.35 -10.06
CA THR A 157 -10.10 -15.23 -9.58
C THR A 157 -11.02 -15.67 -8.46
N VAL A 158 -10.78 -15.18 -7.24
CA VAL A 158 -11.66 -15.35 -6.08
C VAL A 158 -12.44 -14.06 -5.85
N ARG A 159 -13.77 -14.15 -5.76
CA ARG A 159 -14.61 -12.98 -5.53
C ARG A 159 -15.87 -13.31 -4.75
N SER A 160 -16.38 -12.34 -4.01
CA SER A 160 -17.71 -12.45 -3.41
C SER A 160 -18.81 -12.37 -4.46
N HIS A 161 -19.98 -12.96 -4.16
CA HIS A 161 -21.16 -12.90 -4.98
C HIS A 161 -21.58 -11.44 -5.20
N GLY A 162 -22.02 -11.12 -6.43
CA GLY A 162 -22.35 -9.76 -6.82
C GLY A 162 -21.15 -8.81 -6.98
N CYS A 163 -19.91 -9.22 -6.67
CA CYS A 163 -18.74 -8.39 -6.92
C CYS A 163 -18.49 -8.24 -8.43
N ARG A 164 -18.69 -7.02 -8.93
CA ARG A 164 -18.45 -6.63 -10.32
C ARG A 164 -17.45 -5.49 -10.36
N LEU A 165 -16.27 -5.77 -10.91
CA LEU A 165 -15.31 -4.73 -11.24
C LEU A 165 -15.67 -4.07 -12.56
N SER A 166 -15.36 -2.77 -12.70
CA SER A 166 -15.40 -2.10 -13.99
C SER A 166 -14.30 -2.64 -14.91
N ARG A 167 -14.42 -2.44 -16.23
CA ARG A 167 -13.37 -2.84 -17.19
C ARG A 167 -12.02 -2.18 -16.87
N PRO A 168 -11.94 -0.86 -16.55
CA PRO A 168 -10.69 -0.25 -16.12
C PRO A 168 -10.09 -0.91 -14.87
N ALA A 169 -10.90 -1.23 -13.86
CA ALA A 169 -10.40 -1.87 -12.65
C ALA A 169 -9.81 -3.27 -12.93
N ARG A 170 -10.41 -4.05 -13.83
CA ARG A 170 -9.86 -5.37 -14.23
C ARG A 170 -8.57 -5.28 -15.04
N ASN A 171 -8.40 -4.23 -15.84
CA ASN A 171 -7.21 -4.03 -16.66
C ASN A 171 -6.04 -3.43 -15.89
N LEU A 172 -6.32 -2.74 -14.79
CA LEU A 172 -5.34 -2.04 -13.97
C LEU A 172 -4.06 -2.84 -13.63
N PRO A 173 -4.11 -4.12 -13.20
CA PRO A 173 -2.88 -4.90 -12.99
C PRO A 173 -2.00 -5.02 -14.24
N TRP A 174 -2.61 -5.12 -15.41
CA TRP A 174 -1.92 -5.22 -16.69
C TRP A 174 -1.35 -3.89 -17.17
N ASP A 175 -2.07 -2.80 -16.92
CA ASP A 175 -1.57 -1.45 -17.18
C ASP A 175 -0.36 -1.14 -16.26
N VAL A 176 -0.45 -1.56 -15.00
CA VAL A 176 0.67 -1.48 -14.04
C VAL A 176 1.85 -2.34 -14.51
N LEU A 177 1.62 -3.55 -15.04
CA LEU A 177 2.65 -4.41 -15.62
C LEU A 177 3.35 -3.77 -16.82
N ALA A 178 2.59 -3.19 -17.73
CA ALA A 178 3.13 -2.50 -18.91
C ALA A 178 4.06 -1.33 -18.53
N GLY A 179 3.90 -0.75 -17.33
CA GLY A 179 4.80 0.30 -16.83
C GLY A 179 6.25 -0.14 -16.52
N GLY A 180 6.59 -1.43 -16.63
CA GLY A 180 7.97 -1.93 -16.53
C GLY A 180 8.54 -1.95 -15.11
N ILE A 181 9.75 -2.46 -14.89
CA ILE A 181 10.35 -2.47 -13.54
C ILE A 181 10.60 -1.04 -13.06
N ARG A 182 10.42 -0.80 -11.75
CA ARG A 182 10.78 0.49 -11.16
C ARG A 182 12.27 0.70 -11.32
N ILE A 183 12.64 1.79 -11.99
CA ILE A 183 14.00 2.31 -11.98
C ILE A 183 14.23 2.94 -10.60
N LYS A 184 15.23 2.44 -9.88
CA LYS A 184 15.64 3.01 -8.60
C LYS A 184 16.31 4.35 -8.84
N ASP A 185 16.05 5.28 -7.93
CA ASP A 185 16.72 6.56 -7.88
C ASP A 185 18.18 6.38 -7.48
N GLN A 186 19.08 7.19 -8.05
CA GLN A 186 20.46 7.27 -7.57
C GLN A 186 20.54 8.29 -6.45
N ARG A 187 20.84 7.81 -5.24
CA ARG A 187 21.05 8.66 -4.08
C ARG A 187 22.26 9.57 -4.30
N GLY A 188 22.11 10.86 -4.01
CA GLY A 188 23.23 11.82 -3.98
C GLY A 188 23.94 11.84 -2.62
N ALA A 189 24.62 12.95 -2.33
CA ALA A 189 25.28 13.28 -1.08
C ALA A 189 24.48 14.34 -0.31
N PRO A 190 23.36 13.96 0.35
CA PRO A 190 22.62 14.88 1.20
C PRO A 190 23.45 15.29 2.42
N ARG A 191 23.18 16.47 2.98
CA ARG A 191 23.80 16.90 4.24
C ARG A 191 22.95 16.42 5.42
N TYR A 192 23.62 15.94 6.46
CA TYR A 192 22.97 15.63 7.74
C TYR A 192 22.92 16.85 8.66
N ALA A 193 21.81 16.99 9.38
CA ALA A 193 21.61 18.02 10.40
C ALA A 193 21.06 17.40 11.70
N GLU A 194 21.33 18.05 12.82
CA GLU A 194 20.86 17.59 14.14
C GLU A 194 19.36 17.79 14.34
N ASP A 195 18.83 18.92 13.86
CA ASP A 195 17.41 19.27 13.95
C ASP A 195 16.95 20.04 12.70
N LEU A 196 15.65 20.35 12.63
CA LEU A 196 15.02 21.05 11.50
C LEU A 196 15.16 22.58 11.59
N ARG A 197 16.11 23.13 12.35
CA ARG A 197 16.22 24.59 12.56
C ARG A 197 16.36 25.40 11.27
N GLU A 198 17.13 24.89 10.31
CA GLU A 198 17.33 25.54 9.01
C GLU A 198 16.02 25.68 8.20
N LEU A 199 15.02 24.82 8.45
CA LEU A 199 13.71 24.94 7.80
C LEU A 199 13.04 26.30 8.09
N ARG A 200 13.40 26.96 9.20
CA ARG A 200 12.93 28.31 9.56
C ARG A 200 13.26 29.35 8.50
N ASP A 201 14.38 29.20 7.81
CA ASP A 201 14.83 30.14 6.78
C ASP A 201 14.08 29.89 5.44
N HIS A 202 13.29 28.81 5.38
CA HIS A 202 12.50 28.39 4.23
C HIS A 202 10.99 28.30 4.50
N LEU A 203 10.48 29.10 5.44
CA LEU A 203 9.03 29.22 5.66
C LEU A 203 8.35 30.07 4.55
N PRO A 204 7.10 29.77 4.18
CA PRO A 204 6.34 28.56 4.56
C PRO A 204 6.79 27.32 3.77
N PHE A 205 6.47 26.13 4.27
CA PHE A 205 6.77 24.85 3.61
C PHE A 205 5.53 23.97 3.38
N GLN A 206 5.64 23.02 2.45
CA GLN A 206 4.68 21.92 2.27
C GLN A 206 5.21 20.62 2.90
N VAL A 207 4.33 19.66 3.11
CA VAL A 207 4.69 18.34 3.68
C VAL A 207 4.34 17.22 2.71
N GLU A 208 5.31 16.33 2.49
CA GLU A 208 5.09 14.99 1.91
C GLU A 208 5.22 13.93 3.00
N LEU A 209 4.20 13.08 3.13
CA LEU A 209 4.05 12.13 4.24
C LEU A 209 4.07 10.68 3.74
N GLY A 210 5.06 9.91 4.21
CA GLY A 210 5.12 8.46 4.12
C GLY A 210 4.64 7.77 5.40
N CYS A 211 4.97 6.49 5.56
CA CYS A 211 4.39 5.63 6.61
C CYS A 211 4.93 5.86 8.03
N GLY A 212 6.02 6.62 8.20
CA GLY A 212 6.69 6.79 9.51
C GLY A 212 5.73 7.13 10.67
N PRO A 213 4.96 8.22 10.59
CA PRO A 213 3.99 8.59 11.63
C PRO A 213 2.86 7.56 11.84
N SER A 214 2.55 6.75 10.83
CA SER A 214 1.50 5.73 10.89
C SER A 214 1.97 4.47 11.62
N ILE A 215 3.25 4.13 11.52
CA ILE A 215 3.87 3.04 12.28
C ILE A 215 3.78 3.33 13.78
N GLU A 216 4.05 4.57 14.19
CA GLU A 216 3.87 5.02 15.58
C GLU A 216 2.41 4.90 16.08
N ALA A 217 1.43 4.85 15.16
CA ALA A 217 0.02 4.66 15.46
C ALA A 217 -0.42 3.19 15.58
N GLY A 218 0.52 2.24 15.47
CA GLY A 218 0.24 0.80 15.46
C GLY A 218 -0.25 0.26 14.11
N ILE A 219 -0.13 1.03 13.02
CA ILE A 219 -0.44 0.55 11.68
C ILE A 219 0.76 -0.26 11.15
N PRO A 220 0.55 -1.50 10.69
CA PRO A 220 1.64 -2.31 10.16
C PRO A 220 2.37 -1.62 9.00
N PRO A 221 3.69 -1.79 8.89
CA PRO A 221 4.47 -1.26 7.76
C PRO A 221 4.09 -1.96 6.44
N LEU A 222 4.43 -1.34 5.30
CA LEU A 222 4.03 -1.86 3.99
C LEU A 222 4.50 -3.30 3.71
N HIS A 223 5.66 -3.70 4.24
CA HIS A 223 6.18 -5.05 4.04
C HIS A 223 5.26 -6.13 4.65
N TYR A 224 4.41 -5.79 5.63
CA TYR A 224 3.37 -6.70 6.13
C TYR A 224 2.47 -7.21 4.99
N LEU A 225 2.14 -6.37 4.00
CA LEU A 225 1.36 -6.80 2.84
C LEU A 225 2.13 -7.78 1.93
N HIS A 226 3.46 -7.80 1.98
CA HIS A 226 4.22 -8.84 1.28
C HIS A 226 4.02 -10.22 1.92
N GLU A 227 3.86 -10.28 3.23
CA GLU A 227 3.55 -11.52 3.95
C GLU A 227 2.12 -11.95 3.66
N VAL A 228 1.15 -11.03 3.75
CA VAL A 228 -0.27 -11.31 3.46
C VAL A 228 -0.46 -11.84 2.03
N TYR A 229 0.13 -11.19 1.03
CA TYR A 229 -0.06 -11.55 -0.39
C TYR A 229 1.07 -12.42 -0.96
N ARG A 230 1.95 -12.93 -0.10
CA ARG A 230 3.07 -13.82 -0.44
C ARG A 230 3.89 -13.28 -1.62
N VAL A 231 4.22 -11.99 -1.57
CA VAL A 231 4.88 -11.27 -2.67
C VAL A 231 6.36 -11.61 -2.77
N THR A 232 6.97 -11.91 -1.62
CA THR A 232 8.36 -12.30 -1.47
C THR A 232 8.45 -13.47 -0.50
N ALA A 233 9.55 -14.22 -0.53
CA ALA A 233 9.85 -15.31 0.41
C ALA A 233 10.14 -14.84 1.85
N ARG A 234 9.86 -13.57 2.17
CA ARG A 234 9.99 -13.00 3.51
C ARG A 234 9.14 -13.80 4.49
N ARG A 235 9.81 -14.42 5.47
CA ARG A 235 9.19 -15.17 6.60
C ARG A 235 9.49 -14.52 7.95
N ASP A 236 10.27 -13.45 7.95
CA ASP A 236 10.75 -12.78 9.15
C ASP A 236 10.79 -11.26 8.95
N ASN A 237 11.16 -10.58 10.02
CA ASN A 237 11.50 -9.17 10.01
C ASN A 237 13.00 -8.96 9.81
N THR A 238 13.65 -9.70 8.90
CA THR A 238 15.01 -9.32 8.49
C THR A 238 14.96 -8.29 7.38
N LEU A 239 15.48 -7.09 7.65
CA LEU A 239 15.88 -6.16 6.59
C LEU A 239 17.17 -6.65 5.95
N THR A 240 17.02 -7.53 4.96
CA THR A 240 17.97 -7.65 3.85
C THR A 240 17.44 -6.78 2.71
N GLN A 241 18.35 -6.27 1.85
CA GLN A 241 17.95 -5.46 0.69
C GLN A 241 17.08 -6.22 -0.32
N ALA A 242 16.99 -7.55 -0.21
CA ALA A 242 16.27 -8.37 -1.16
C ALA A 242 15.82 -9.70 -0.54
N HIS A 243 14.50 -9.88 -0.42
CA HIS A 243 13.90 -11.21 -0.28
C HIS A 243 13.55 -11.71 -1.69
N PRO A 244 13.80 -12.99 -2.01
CA PRO A 244 13.42 -13.56 -3.30
C PRO A 244 11.93 -13.33 -3.61
N PHE A 245 11.62 -13.10 -4.87
CA PHE A 245 10.25 -13.01 -5.33
C PHE A 245 9.59 -14.39 -5.32
N THR A 246 8.36 -14.44 -4.84
CA THR A 246 7.53 -15.62 -5.02
C THR A 246 7.04 -15.64 -6.47
N LEU A 247 7.53 -16.59 -7.27
CA LEU A 247 7.30 -16.66 -8.72
C LEU A 247 6.93 -18.07 -9.23
N ALA A 248 7.05 -19.10 -8.40
CA ALA A 248 6.77 -20.49 -8.78
C ALA A 248 5.64 -21.08 -7.93
N PRO A 249 4.78 -21.96 -8.48
CA PRO A 249 3.64 -22.54 -7.77
C PRO A 249 3.98 -23.14 -6.42
N HIS A 250 5.03 -23.96 -6.36
CA HIS A 250 5.45 -24.69 -5.16
C HIS A 250 5.93 -23.77 -4.02
N THR A 251 6.28 -22.51 -4.33
CA THR A 251 6.67 -21.49 -3.35
C THR A 251 5.55 -20.51 -2.99
N ASP A 252 4.41 -20.57 -3.68
CA ASP A 252 3.31 -19.61 -3.53
C ASP A 252 2.10 -20.21 -2.82
N PRO A 253 2.00 -20.06 -1.49
CA PRO A 253 0.87 -20.63 -0.75
C PRO A 253 -0.39 -19.79 -0.83
N LEU A 254 -0.40 -18.63 -1.52
CA LEU A 254 -1.52 -17.68 -1.44
C LEU A 254 -2.86 -18.30 -1.87
N ILE A 255 -2.88 -18.98 -3.02
CA ILE A 255 -4.10 -19.60 -3.54
C ILE A 255 -4.51 -20.81 -2.70
N ARG A 256 -3.54 -21.63 -2.26
CA ARG A 256 -3.81 -22.73 -1.33
C ARG A 256 -4.51 -22.24 -0.07
N GLU A 257 -3.91 -21.26 0.62
CA GLU A 257 -4.45 -20.68 1.86
C GLU A 257 -5.88 -20.16 1.67
N LEU A 258 -6.15 -19.48 0.56
CA LEU A 258 -7.47 -18.91 0.28
C LEU A 258 -8.51 -19.97 -0.10
N LEU A 259 -8.11 -21.06 -0.76
CA LEU A 259 -9.02 -22.12 -1.17
C LEU A 259 -9.30 -23.11 -0.04
N THR A 260 -8.30 -23.48 0.76
CA THR A 260 -8.51 -24.42 1.88
C THR A 260 -9.12 -23.72 3.10
N GLU A 261 -8.61 -22.55 3.48
CA GLU A 261 -8.93 -21.84 4.73
C GLU A 261 -9.33 -20.36 4.49
N PRO A 262 -10.38 -20.07 3.68
CA PRO A 262 -10.75 -18.71 3.30
C PRO A 262 -11.08 -17.79 4.49
N GLU A 263 -11.67 -18.31 5.56
CA GLU A 263 -11.99 -17.52 6.75
C GLU A 263 -10.71 -17.05 7.47
N THR A 264 -9.78 -17.97 7.73
CA THR A 264 -8.45 -17.67 8.30
C THR A 264 -7.69 -16.71 7.40
N LYS A 265 -7.70 -16.94 6.08
CA LYS A 265 -7.00 -16.05 5.16
C LYS A 265 -7.63 -14.65 5.13
N THR A 266 -8.95 -14.56 5.19
CA THR A 266 -9.66 -13.28 5.19
C THR A 266 -9.32 -12.42 6.41
N GLU A 267 -9.09 -13.04 7.56
CA GLU A 267 -8.64 -12.35 8.77
C GLU A 267 -7.29 -11.63 8.57
N ASP A 268 -6.36 -12.22 7.81
CA ASP A 268 -5.11 -11.57 7.42
C ASP A 268 -5.34 -10.43 6.42
N LEU A 269 -6.23 -10.65 5.43
CA LEU A 269 -6.56 -9.67 4.37
C LEU A 269 -7.17 -8.38 4.94
N VAL A 270 -8.02 -8.48 5.98
CA VAL A 270 -8.70 -7.31 6.55
C VAL A 270 -7.91 -6.61 7.65
N ARG A 271 -6.83 -7.22 8.15
CA ARG A 271 -6.07 -6.70 9.32
C ARG A 271 -5.53 -5.31 9.08
N MET A 272 -4.98 -5.04 7.89
CA MET A 272 -4.44 -3.73 7.55
C MET A 272 -5.50 -2.63 7.61
N PHE A 273 -6.66 -2.84 6.96
CA PHE A 273 -7.78 -1.89 7.03
C PHE A 273 -8.29 -1.68 8.45
N ARG A 274 -8.44 -2.77 9.22
CA ARG A 274 -8.83 -2.71 10.64
C ARG A 274 -7.86 -1.85 11.45
N SER A 275 -6.55 -2.06 11.30
CA SER A 275 -5.52 -1.25 11.99
C SER A 275 -5.66 0.23 11.63
N CYS A 276 -5.85 0.57 10.35
CA CYS A 276 -6.05 1.97 9.93
C CYS A 276 -7.33 2.59 10.51
N PHE A 277 -8.42 1.84 10.54
CA PHE A 277 -9.70 2.30 11.10
C PHE A 277 -9.59 2.55 12.62
N GLN A 278 -8.88 1.68 13.35
CA GLN A 278 -8.73 1.76 14.81
C GLN A 278 -7.65 2.73 15.28
N ALA A 279 -6.61 2.99 14.48
CA ALA A 279 -5.52 3.89 14.81
C ALA A 279 -6.03 5.31 15.11
N ASN A 280 -5.30 6.10 15.88
CA ASN A 280 -5.59 7.53 16.10
C ASN A 280 -4.44 8.40 15.56
N PRO A 281 -4.70 9.68 15.20
CA PRO A 281 -3.63 10.60 14.86
C PRO A 281 -2.58 10.65 15.96
N THR A 282 -1.32 10.49 15.58
CA THR A 282 -0.18 10.52 16.52
C THR A 282 0.19 11.97 16.88
N PRO A 283 1.05 12.19 17.90
CA PRO A 283 1.55 13.52 18.20
C PRO A 283 2.25 14.21 17.02
N ALA A 284 2.87 13.46 16.10
CA ALA A 284 3.37 13.98 14.83
C ALA A 284 2.26 14.67 14.01
N HIS A 285 1.10 14.02 13.85
CA HIS A 285 -0.02 14.59 13.10
C HIS A 285 -0.58 15.86 13.76
N HIS A 286 -0.64 15.89 15.10
CA HIS A 286 -1.04 17.08 15.84
C HIS A 286 -0.03 18.22 15.72
N ALA A 287 1.27 17.92 15.69
CA ALA A 287 2.32 18.89 15.43
C ALA A 287 2.21 19.49 14.02
N LEU A 288 1.97 18.66 13.00
CA LEU A 288 1.70 19.14 11.63
C LEU A 288 0.49 20.08 11.58
N ARG A 289 -0.59 19.74 12.29
CA ARG A 289 -1.75 20.64 12.39
C ARG A 289 -1.40 21.97 13.04
N ALA A 290 -0.63 21.96 14.13
CA ALA A 290 -0.23 23.20 14.79
C ALA A 290 0.66 24.08 13.90
N LEU A 291 1.61 23.46 13.18
CA LEU A 291 2.44 24.12 12.17
C LEU A 291 1.60 24.74 11.05
N HIS A 292 0.56 24.04 10.61
CA HIS A 292 -0.38 24.54 9.60
C HIS A 292 -1.22 25.71 10.13
N GLN A 293 -1.76 25.61 11.36
CA GLN A 293 -2.54 26.68 11.98
C GLN A 293 -1.72 27.95 12.24
N ALA A 294 -0.42 27.80 12.49
CA ALA A 294 0.51 28.92 12.66
C ALA A 294 1.01 29.51 11.32
N GLY A 295 0.61 28.96 10.17
CA GLY A 295 1.04 29.41 8.84
C GLY A 295 2.48 29.01 8.45
N ALA A 296 3.19 28.24 9.28
CA ALA A 296 4.52 27.74 8.95
C ALA A 296 4.46 26.63 7.88
N MET A 297 3.45 25.76 7.99
CA MET A 297 3.09 24.77 6.98
C MET A 297 1.88 25.26 6.19
N THR A 298 1.85 25.07 4.88
CA THR A 298 0.72 25.45 4.02
C THR A 298 0.36 24.36 3.02
N GLY A 299 -0.84 24.46 2.44
CA GLY A 299 -1.36 23.49 1.49
C GLY A 299 -1.77 22.15 2.12
N PRO A 300 -2.30 21.22 1.30
CA PRO A 300 -2.65 19.89 1.78
C PRO A 300 -1.40 19.06 2.08
N VAL A 301 -1.52 18.10 3.00
CA VAL A 301 -0.52 17.05 3.21
C VAL A 301 -0.50 16.14 1.99
N ILE A 302 0.64 16.07 1.31
CA ILE A 302 0.85 15.18 0.17
C ILE A 302 1.14 13.78 0.73
N THR A 303 0.17 12.87 0.73
CA THR A 303 0.27 11.61 1.50
C THR A 303 0.31 10.37 0.61
N HIS A 304 1.18 9.43 0.97
CA HIS A 304 1.22 8.07 0.39
C HIS A 304 0.37 7.07 1.18
N ASN A 305 -0.17 7.48 2.33
CA ASN A 305 -0.87 6.62 3.26
C ASN A 305 -2.38 6.63 2.99
N PHE A 306 -3.02 5.47 3.14
CA PHE A 306 -4.48 5.33 2.99
C PHE A 306 -5.21 5.40 4.33
N ASP A 307 -4.50 5.62 5.44
CA ASP A 307 -4.99 5.53 6.82
C ASP A 307 -5.82 6.73 7.31
N LEU A 308 -5.80 7.83 6.56
CA LEU A 308 -6.52 9.08 6.83
C LEU A 308 -6.11 9.77 8.13
N LEU A 309 -4.95 9.46 8.71
CA LEU A 309 -4.56 10.03 10.00
C LEU A 309 -4.29 11.54 9.92
N ALA A 310 -3.80 12.05 8.79
CA ALA A 310 -3.65 13.49 8.57
C ALA A 310 -5.03 14.17 8.45
N ALA A 311 -5.95 13.61 7.65
CA ALA A 311 -7.33 14.07 7.57
C ALA A 311 -8.01 14.11 8.95
N ARG A 312 -7.86 13.03 9.71
CA ARG A 312 -8.44 12.88 11.06
C ARG A 312 -7.80 13.80 12.10
N ALA A 313 -6.57 14.27 11.85
CA ALA A 313 -5.98 15.34 12.65
C ALA A 313 -6.58 16.71 12.33
N GLY A 314 -7.28 16.87 11.20
CA GLY A 314 -7.87 18.11 10.72
C GLY A 314 -7.09 18.78 9.58
N LEU A 315 -6.25 18.04 8.86
CA LEU A 315 -5.48 18.54 7.71
C LEU A 315 -6.12 18.11 6.40
N ALA A 316 -6.08 18.95 5.36
CA ALA A 316 -6.43 18.49 4.02
C ALA A 316 -5.38 17.51 3.50
N GLU A 317 -5.79 16.53 2.69
CA GLU A 317 -4.90 15.53 2.09
C GLU A 317 -4.92 15.61 0.56
N CYS A 318 -3.75 15.39 -0.05
CA CYS A 318 -3.58 15.06 -1.46
C CYS A 318 -2.97 13.66 -1.54
N PHE A 319 -3.76 12.64 -1.89
CA PHE A 319 -3.29 11.26 -1.84
C PHE A 319 -2.64 10.83 -3.17
N VAL A 320 -1.36 10.45 -3.11
CA VAL A 320 -0.54 10.27 -4.32
C VAL A 320 -0.23 8.81 -4.65
N ARG A 321 -0.53 7.86 -3.75
CA ARG A 321 -0.30 6.43 -4.01
C ARG A 321 -1.40 5.84 -4.87
N ARG A 322 -1.27 5.98 -6.19
CA ARG A 322 -2.27 5.57 -7.18
C ARG A 322 -1.71 4.56 -8.19
N TYR A 323 -2.57 3.71 -8.74
CA TYR A 323 -2.20 2.72 -9.76
C TYR A 323 -2.61 3.15 -11.17
N ASP A 324 -3.68 3.93 -11.28
CA ASP A 324 -4.20 4.52 -12.52
C ASP A 324 -3.36 5.73 -12.99
N GLN A 325 -2.54 6.29 -12.10
CA GLN A 325 -1.63 7.39 -12.41
C GLN A 325 -0.25 7.09 -11.83
N ARG A 326 0.77 6.99 -12.70
CA ARG A 326 2.16 6.81 -12.26
C ARG A 326 2.64 8.04 -11.49
N ILE A 327 2.46 9.22 -12.08
CA ILE A 327 2.78 10.54 -11.51
C ILE A 327 1.46 11.32 -11.39
N PRO A 328 0.83 11.37 -10.21
CA PRO A 328 -0.39 12.14 -10.02
C PRO A 328 -0.10 13.65 -10.01
N HIS A 329 -1.12 14.43 -10.34
CA HIS A 329 -1.09 15.87 -10.13
C HIS A 329 -0.99 16.16 -8.63
N VAL A 330 -0.04 17.02 -8.25
CA VAL A 330 0.20 17.43 -6.87
C VAL A 330 0.26 18.95 -6.86
N PRO A 331 -0.57 19.64 -6.05
CA PRO A 331 -0.58 21.10 -6.00
C PRO A 331 0.63 21.59 -5.19
N LEU A 332 1.76 21.79 -5.87
CA LEU A 332 2.92 22.47 -5.30
C LEU A 332 2.60 23.98 -5.21
N GLN A 333 2.54 24.49 -3.99
CA GLN A 333 2.13 25.87 -3.70
C GLN A 333 3.26 26.85 -4.05
N PRO A 334 3.06 27.84 -4.93
CA PRO A 334 4.12 28.76 -5.38
C PRO A 334 4.82 29.50 -4.24
N GLU A 335 4.08 29.86 -3.18
CA GLU A 335 4.56 30.63 -2.04
C GLU A 335 5.48 29.85 -1.09
N THR A 336 5.50 28.51 -1.19
CA THR A 336 6.33 27.69 -0.30
C THR A 336 7.77 27.60 -0.78
N ARG A 337 8.71 27.69 0.14
CA ARG A 337 10.16 27.69 -0.15
C ARG A 337 10.82 26.34 0.09
N ALA A 338 10.13 25.43 0.77
CA ALA A 338 10.62 24.09 1.06
C ALA A 338 9.53 23.01 0.99
N LEU A 339 9.98 21.77 0.84
CA LEU A 339 9.21 20.55 1.06
C LEU A 339 9.85 19.77 2.20
N LEU A 340 9.08 19.49 3.25
CA LEU A 340 9.46 18.57 4.33
C LEU A 340 8.90 17.18 4.02
N VAL A 341 9.80 16.22 3.77
CA VAL A 341 9.50 14.82 3.47
C VAL A 341 9.66 14.00 4.75
N ILE A 342 8.62 13.27 5.15
CA ILE A 342 8.60 12.56 6.44
C ILE A 342 8.37 11.07 6.23
N GLY A 343 9.28 10.22 6.69
CA GLY A 343 9.08 8.76 6.72
C GLY A 343 8.89 8.15 5.32
N LEU A 344 9.59 8.66 4.31
CA LEU A 344 9.44 8.24 2.92
C LEU A 344 10.81 8.01 2.27
N HIS A 345 11.09 6.75 1.95
CA HIS A 345 12.38 6.32 1.42
C HIS A 345 12.60 6.66 -0.07
N ALA A 346 11.54 6.76 -0.87
CA ALA A 346 11.63 6.76 -2.33
C ALA A 346 10.63 7.73 -2.99
N ASP A 347 11.09 8.52 -3.96
CA ASP A 347 10.24 9.48 -4.69
C ASP A 347 9.49 8.84 -5.88
N ARG A 348 8.70 7.81 -5.58
CA ARG A 348 8.01 7.02 -6.63
C ARG A 348 6.99 7.82 -7.44
N ARG A 349 6.61 9.01 -6.96
CA ARG A 349 5.56 9.88 -7.53
C ARG A 349 6.11 11.21 -8.03
N ALA A 350 7.44 11.33 -8.10
CA ALA A 350 8.14 12.52 -8.56
C ALA A 350 7.70 13.82 -7.84
N VAL A 351 7.32 13.73 -6.57
CA VAL A 351 6.92 14.89 -5.76
C VAL A 351 8.16 15.70 -5.42
N GLN A 352 9.21 15.02 -4.94
CA GLN A 352 10.46 15.64 -4.51
C GLN A 352 11.22 16.20 -5.71
N ALA A 353 11.28 15.45 -6.81
CA ALA A 353 11.86 15.90 -8.07
C ALA A 353 11.20 17.19 -8.58
N ARG A 354 9.85 17.23 -8.62
CA ARG A 354 9.11 18.43 -9.04
C ARG A 354 9.26 19.58 -8.05
N ALA A 355 9.33 19.32 -6.75
CA ALA A 355 9.59 20.34 -5.75
C ALA A 355 10.97 20.99 -5.97
N ARG A 356 12.02 20.21 -6.27
CA ARG A 356 13.34 20.73 -6.64
C ARG A 356 13.28 21.57 -7.92
N THR A 357 12.60 21.10 -8.97
CA THR A 357 12.40 21.87 -10.21
C THR A 357 11.68 23.19 -9.96
N ALA A 358 10.75 23.23 -9.00
CA ALA A 358 10.06 24.44 -8.57
C ALA A 358 10.90 25.32 -7.61
N GLY A 359 12.20 25.05 -7.46
CA GLY A 359 13.11 25.85 -6.63
C GLY A 359 12.97 25.63 -5.12
N LYS A 360 12.26 24.58 -4.69
CA LYS A 360 12.05 24.30 -3.25
C LYS A 360 13.23 23.54 -2.66
N LYS A 361 13.65 23.93 -1.46
CA LYS A 361 14.61 23.18 -0.65
C LYS A 361 13.95 21.92 -0.07
N ILE A 362 14.63 20.78 -0.12
CA ILE A 362 14.10 19.52 0.43
C ILE A 362 14.74 19.25 1.80
N PHE A 363 13.88 18.98 2.77
CA PHE A 363 14.26 18.49 4.09
C PHE A 363 13.64 17.12 4.30
N TYR A 364 14.40 16.17 4.82
CA TYR A 364 13.91 14.86 5.23
C TYR A 364 13.88 14.77 6.76
N LEU A 365 12.80 14.19 7.27
CA LEU A 365 12.70 13.71 8.65
C LEU A 365 12.40 12.21 8.60
N ASP A 366 13.42 11.40 8.78
CA ASP A 366 13.36 9.95 8.67
C ASP A 366 14.43 9.33 9.57
N THR A 367 14.17 8.17 10.15
CA THR A 367 15.18 7.46 10.94
C THR A 367 16.30 6.87 10.08
N GLU A 368 16.13 6.79 8.75
CA GLU A 368 16.99 6.09 7.80
C GLU A 368 17.28 4.66 8.23
N GLY A 369 16.24 3.99 8.72
CA GLY A 369 16.35 2.66 9.30
C GLY A 369 15.22 2.37 10.28
N LEU A 370 15.19 1.15 10.79
CA LEU A 370 14.25 0.77 11.84
C LEU A 370 14.89 -0.24 12.79
N THR A 371 14.40 -0.24 14.03
CA THR A 371 14.78 -1.23 15.04
C THR A 371 13.90 -2.46 14.88
N GLU A 372 14.52 -3.59 14.57
CA GLU A 372 13.85 -4.89 14.48
C GLU A 372 14.60 -5.88 15.39
N ASN A 373 13.88 -6.61 16.24
CA ASN A 373 14.44 -7.56 17.21
C ASN A 373 15.54 -6.95 18.11
N GLY A 374 15.36 -5.69 18.51
CA GLY A 374 16.31 -4.97 19.35
C GLY A 374 17.56 -4.43 18.64
N ALA A 375 17.73 -4.69 17.34
CA ALA A 375 18.85 -4.19 16.55
C ALA A 375 18.38 -3.14 15.53
N PHE A 376 19.07 -2.00 15.48
CA PHE A 376 18.82 -0.98 14.47
C PHE A 376 19.48 -1.39 13.15
N ARG A 377 18.73 -1.32 12.05
CA ARG A 377 19.23 -1.60 10.70
C ARG A 377 19.09 -0.37 9.83
N GLU A 378 20.20 0.05 9.23
CA GLU A 378 20.22 1.20 8.32
C GLU A 378 19.46 0.92 7.03
N TYR A 379 18.68 1.90 6.61
CA TYR A 379 17.91 1.93 5.38
C TYR A 379 17.88 3.35 4.81
N PRO A 380 19.01 3.82 4.24
CA PRO A 380 19.18 5.21 3.80
C PRO A 380 18.17 5.61 2.73
N ILE A 381 17.71 6.86 2.73
CA ILE A 381 16.71 7.36 1.78
C ILE A 381 17.26 7.33 0.34
N GLU A 382 16.62 6.54 -0.52
CA GLU A 382 16.94 6.38 -1.96
C GLU A 382 16.72 7.68 -2.75
N GLY A 383 15.68 8.43 -2.41
CA GLY A 383 15.26 9.66 -3.11
C GLY A 383 16.10 10.92 -2.83
N ALA A 384 17.04 10.85 -1.88
CA ALA A 384 17.85 12.00 -1.47
C ALA A 384 18.88 12.37 -2.55
N ARG A 385 19.18 13.66 -2.66
CA ARG A 385 20.05 14.28 -3.66
C ARG A 385 21.02 15.26 -3.01
N ASP A 386 22.00 15.70 -3.80
CA ASP A 386 22.93 16.74 -3.42
C ASP A 386 22.16 18.01 -3.03
N GLY A 387 22.57 18.62 -1.91
CA GLY A 387 21.96 19.83 -1.39
C GLY A 387 20.65 19.61 -0.60
N ASP A 388 20.13 18.39 -0.49
CA ASP A 388 19.05 18.11 0.46
C ASP A 388 19.58 18.05 1.90
N VAL A 389 18.68 18.18 2.88
CA VAL A 389 19.02 18.07 4.31
C VAL A 389 18.29 16.88 4.92
N ILE A 390 18.98 16.02 5.66
CA ILE A 390 18.39 14.88 6.39
C ILE A 390 18.55 15.10 7.89
N VAL A 391 17.43 14.99 8.62
CA VAL A 391 17.40 14.91 10.08
C VAL A 391 17.01 13.48 10.47
N ARG A 392 17.94 12.77 11.10
CA ARG A 392 17.75 11.39 11.56
C ARG A 392 16.97 11.33 12.87
N ALA A 393 15.64 11.34 12.79
CA ALA A 393 14.78 11.25 13.97
C ALA A 393 13.41 10.64 13.67
N PRO A 394 12.76 10.00 14.67
CA PRO A 394 11.35 9.65 14.58
C PRO A 394 10.48 10.88 14.31
N ALA A 395 9.37 10.67 13.60
CA ALA A 395 8.52 11.77 13.13
C ALA A 395 7.97 12.60 14.30
N THR A 396 7.49 11.95 15.36
CA THR A 396 6.99 12.66 16.56
C THR A 396 8.08 13.52 17.20
N THR A 397 9.30 13.00 17.34
CA THR A 397 10.41 13.71 17.98
C THR A 397 10.82 14.93 17.15
N GLY A 398 11.06 14.74 15.84
CA GLY A 398 11.50 15.81 14.96
C GLY A 398 10.47 16.93 14.81
N LEU A 399 9.19 16.59 14.68
CA LEU A 399 8.12 17.60 14.52
C LEU A 399 7.84 18.36 15.82
N ARG A 400 7.88 17.71 16.99
CA ARG A 400 7.77 18.41 18.28
C ARG A 400 8.94 19.38 18.47
N ARG A 401 10.15 18.96 18.09
CA ARG A 401 11.33 19.83 18.12
C ARG A 401 11.17 21.02 17.18
N LEU A 402 10.66 20.81 15.97
CA LEU A 402 10.36 21.90 15.03
C LEU A 402 9.34 22.88 15.60
N CYS A 403 8.23 22.39 16.19
CA CYS A 403 7.26 23.25 16.88
C CYS A 403 7.92 24.11 17.95
N HIS A 404 8.78 23.52 18.80
CA HIS A 404 9.53 24.27 19.81
C HIS A 404 10.46 25.33 19.21
N LEU A 405 11.23 24.98 18.16
CA LEU A 405 12.13 25.92 17.47
C LEU A 405 11.39 27.11 16.84
N LEU A 406 10.11 26.94 16.51
CA LEU A 406 9.24 27.97 15.94
C LEU A 406 8.32 28.63 16.98
N ASN A 407 8.47 28.32 18.27
CA ASN A 407 7.60 28.80 19.35
C ASN A 407 6.11 28.50 19.12
N ILE A 408 5.80 27.32 18.57
CA ILE A 408 4.44 26.83 18.30
C ILE A 408 4.10 25.72 19.29
N THR A 409 2.94 25.80 19.93
CA THR A 409 2.47 24.79 20.89
C THR A 409 1.47 23.84 20.22
N PRO A 410 1.75 22.53 20.12
CA PRO A 410 0.78 21.57 19.62
C PRO A 410 -0.39 21.38 20.61
N ASP A 411 -1.63 21.62 20.18
CA ASP A 411 -2.81 21.21 20.96
C ASP A 411 -3.21 19.78 20.58
N PRO A 412 -3.12 18.81 21.51
CA PRO A 412 -3.58 17.45 21.25
C PRO A 412 -5.12 17.35 21.10
N ARG A 413 -5.87 18.38 21.50
CA ARG A 413 -7.34 18.35 21.46
C ARG A 413 -7.86 18.79 20.10
N HIS A 414 -8.31 17.84 19.29
CA HIS A 414 -9.23 18.16 18.20
C HIS A 414 -10.64 18.34 18.76
N ARG A 415 -11.04 19.58 19.08
CA ARG A 415 -12.46 19.93 19.09
C ARG A 415 -12.88 20.01 17.63
N GLY A 416 -13.41 18.91 17.09
CA GLY A 416 -14.00 18.91 15.75
C GLY A 416 -14.93 20.10 15.61
N ALA A 417 -14.81 20.83 14.51
CA ALA A 417 -15.66 21.97 14.23
C ALA A 417 -17.11 21.50 14.34
N ARG A 418 -17.83 21.99 15.35
CA ARG A 418 -19.30 21.98 15.34
C ARG A 418 -19.68 22.84 14.14
N ARG A 419 -20.10 22.20 13.05
CA ARG A 419 -20.85 22.83 11.98
C ARG A 419 -22.15 22.07 11.81
#